data_AF-A0A2S6S4H6-F1
#
_entry.id   AF-A0A2S6S4H6-F1
#
_cell.length_a   1.000
_cell.length_b   1.000
_cell.length_c   1.000
_cell.angle_alpha   90.00
_cell.angle_beta   90.00
_cell.angle_gamma   90.00
#
_symmetry.space_group_name_H-M   'P 1'
#
loop_
_entity.id
_entity.type
_entity.pdbx_description
1 polymer ?
#
loop_
_entity_poly.entity_id
_entity_poly.type
_entity_poly.pdbx_seq_one_letter_code
_entity_poly.pdbx_strand_id
1 'polypeptide(L)'
;AIDLTLTNKKFKELNMGTSFDNFTKESFHGNVTIIKEVQKNRHVLLGIMSAAGWNFYKKEWWHYQLFNAKKYKLIKNNMLEQPIM
;
A
#
# COMPACT_ATOMS: atom_id res chain seq x y z
N ALA A 1 -3.19 -5.54 -7.16
CA ALA A 1 -2.68 -4.49 -6.25
C ALA A 1 -1.30 -4.92 -5.79
N ILE A 2 -0.59 -4.07 -5.05
CA ILE A 2 0.71 -4.38 -4.47
C ILE A 2 0.77 -3.79 -3.06
N ASP A 3 1.43 -4.53 -2.17
CA ASP A 3 1.75 -4.12 -0.82
C ASP A 3 3.26 -3.96 -0.71
N LEU A 4 3.73 -2.81 -0.24
CA LEU A 4 5.17 -2.51 -0.17
C LEU A 4 5.53 -1.51 0.94
N THR A 5 6.83 -1.45 1.24
CA THR A 5 7.45 -0.46 2.12
C THR A 5 8.70 0.13 1.47
N LEU A 6 9.28 1.12 2.14
CA LEU A 6 10.56 1.72 1.74
C LEU A 6 11.70 1.12 2.55
N THR A 7 12.86 1.01 1.93
CA THR A 7 14.12 0.69 2.62
C THR A 7 15.11 1.85 2.51
N ASN A 8 16.06 1.91 3.43
CA ASN A 8 17.22 2.79 3.29
C ASN A 8 18.29 2.14 2.39
N LYS A 9 19.40 2.85 2.14
CA LYS A 9 20.52 2.36 1.32
C LYS A 9 21.21 1.09 1.85
N LYS A 10 20.91 0.69 3.09
CA LYS A 10 21.41 -0.54 3.73
C LYS A 10 20.32 -1.64 3.74
N PHE A 11 19.27 -1.52 2.92
CA PHE A 11 18.14 -2.43 2.83
C PHE A 11 17.35 -2.62 4.14
N LYS A 12 17.49 -1.70 5.10
CA LYS A 12 16.67 -1.70 6.31
C LYS A 12 15.35 -0.99 6.02
N GLU A 13 14.24 -1.67 6.29
CA GLU A 13 12.90 -1.09 6.18
C GLU A 13 12.77 0.16 7.05
N LEU A 14 12.09 1.17 6.51
CA LEU A 14 11.75 2.37 7.27
C LEU A 14 10.64 2.06 8.27
N ASN A 15 10.67 2.72 9.42
CA ASN A 15 9.60 2.58 10.40
C ASN A 15 8.31 3.18 9.85
N MET A 16 7.29 2.35 9.69
CA MET A 16 5.96 2.71 9.22
C MET A 16 4.91 2.72 10.34
N GLY A 17 5.31 2.54 11.60
CA GLY A 17 4.46 2.63 12.80
C GLY A 17 3.62 1.39 13.10
N THR A 18 3.28 0.61 12.08
CA THR A 18 2.65 -0.71 12.20
C THR A 18 3.30 -1.67 11.21
N SER A 19 3.18 -2.97 11.45
CA SER A 19 3.51 -4.00 10.45
C SER A 19 2.51 -3.99 9.30
N PHE A 20 2.83 -4.69 8.22
CA PHE A 20 1.82 -5.14 7.25
C PHE A 20 0.70 -5.91 7.96
N ASP A 21 -0.48 -5.92 7.35
CA ASP A 21 -1.69 -6.60 7.79
C ASP A 21 -2.15 -6.25 9.21
N ASN A 22 -1.71 -5.09 9.72
CA ASN A 22 -2.28 -4.54 10.94
C ASN A 22 -3.60 -3.82 10.63
N PHE A 23 -4.73 -4.47 10.89
CA PHE A 23 -6.07 -3.97 10.58
C PHE A 23 -6.65 -3.01 11.64
N THR A 24 -5.82 -2.13 12.21
CA THR A 24 -6.26 -1.10 13.15
C THR A 24 -6.17 0.32 12.57
N LYS A 25 -6.70 1.32 13.28
CA LYS A 25 -6.70 2.73 12.82
C LYS A 25 -5.29 3.31 12.71
N GLU A 26 -4.33 2.74 13.45
CA GLU A 26 -2.91 3.07 13.42
C GLU A 26 -2.31 2.85 12.02
N SER A 27 -2.86 1.94 11.22
CA SER A 27 -2.38 1.66 9.86
C SER A 27 -2.89 2.63 8.79
N PHE A 28 -3.80 3.55 9.13
CA PHE A 28 -4.39 4.45 8.15
C PHE A 28 -3.35 5.44 7.62
N HIS A 29 -3.38 5.69 6.31
CA HIS A 29 -2.37 6.53 5.63
C HIS A 29 -2.23 7.92 6.26
N GLY A 30 -3.37 8.55 6.57
CA GLY A 30 -3.46 9.88 7.17
C GLY A 30 -3.56 9.88 8.71
N ASN A 31 -3.12 8.83 9.39
CA ASN A 31 -3.13 8.83 10.85
C ASN A 31 -2.11 9.84 11.41
N VAL A 32 -2.59 10.81 12.20
CA VAL A 32 -1.79 11.88 12.80
C VAL A 32 -1.38 11.61 14.25
N THR A 33 -1.85 10.53 14.87
CA THR A 33 -1.54 10.15 16.26
C THR A 33 -0.22 9.39 16.38
N ILE A 34 0.32 8.88 15.26
CA ILE A 34 1.66 8.26 15.19
C ILE A 34 2.77 9.32 15.16
N ILE A 35 3.99 8.95 15.54
CA ILE A 35 5.11 9.89 15.60
C ILE A 35 5.43 10.53 14.23
N LYS A 36 5.93 11.78 14.24
CA LYS A 36 6.18 12.58 13.02
C LYS A 36 7.10 11.89 12.00
N GLU A 37 8.08 11.12 12.46
CA GLU A 37 8.98 10.37 11.58
C GLU A 37 8.22 9.33 10.75
N VAL A 38 7.31 8.59 11.38
CA VAL A 38 6.46 7.61 10.69
C VAL A 38 5.54 8.30 9.70
N GLN A 39 4.92 9.42 10.10
CA GLN A 39 4.08 10.21 9.18
C GLN A 39 4.89 10.62 7.96
N LYS A 40 6.11 11.13 8.14
CA LYS A 40 7.01 11.50 7.04
C LYS A 40 7.30 10.30 6.12
N ASN A 41 7.65 9.13 6.67
CA ASN A 41 7.93 7.94 5.88
C ASN A 41 6.71 7.51 5.03
N ARG A 42 5.50 7.51 5.62
CA ARG A 42 4.25 7.24 4.90
C ARG A 42 3.97 8.27 3.81
N HIS A 43 4.21 9.56 4.07
CA HIS A 43 4.06 10.62 3.06
C HIS A 43 5.05 10.48 1.91
N VAL A 44 6.29 10.07 2.18
CA VAL A 44 7.28 9.79 1.12
C VAL A 44 6.81 8.63 0.25
N LEU A 45 6.37 7.52 0.84
CA LEU A 45 5.82 6.38 0.10
C LEU A 45 4.59 6.79 -0.72
N LEU A 46 3.66 7.53 -0.12
CA LEU A 46 2.48 8.07 -0.80
C LEU A 46 2.87 8.94 -1.99
N GLY A 47 3.83 9.86 -1.81
CA GLY A 47 4.30 10.75 -2.86
C GLY A 47 4.91 9.99 -4.04
N ILE A 48 5.81 9.04 -3.76
CA ILE A 48 6.45 8.20 -4.79
C ILE A 48 5.40 7.43 -5.58
N MET A 49 4.51 6.71 -4.88
CA MET A 49 3.51 5.85 -5.52
C MET A 49 2.49 6.68 -6.31
N SER A 50 2.07 7.83 -5.79
CA SER A 50 1.14 8.73 -6.48
C SER A 50 1.78 9.32 -7.74
N ALA A 51 3.04 9.77 -7.66
CA ALA A 51 3.79 10.27 -8.82
C ALA A 51 4.02 9.20 -9.88
N ALA A 52 4.13 7.93 -9.47
CA ALA A 52 4.21 6.78 -10.37
C ALA A 52 2.85 6.31 -10.92
N GLY A 53 1.74 7.00 -10.62
CA GLY A 53 0.42 6.69 -11.16
C GLY A 53 -0.33 5.58 -10.41
N TRP A 54 0.02 5.30 -9.16
CA TRP A 54 -0.71 4.38 -8.30
C TRP A 54 -1.73 5.10 -7.41
N ASN A 55 -2.86 4.43 -7.15
CA ASN A 55 -3.86 4.85 -6.17
C ASN A 55 -3.61 4.14 -4.83
N PHE A 56 -3.66 4.89 -3.73
CA PHE A 56 -3.51 4.36 -2.37
C PHE A 56 -4.84 3.94 -1.76
N TYR A 57 -4.81 3.00 -0.82
CA TYR A 57 -5.94 2.72 0.06
C TYR A 57 -5.80 3.44 1.40
N LYS A 58 -6.85 4.15 1.83
CA LYS A 58 -6.77 5.05 2.99
C LYS A 58 -6.50 4.33 4.33
N LYS A 59 -6.88 3.05 4.45
CA LYS A 59 -6.84 2.31 5.71
C LYS A 59 -5.57 1.47 5.90
N GLU A 60 -4.77 1.31 4.86
CA GLU A 60 -3.58 0.46 4.85
C GLU A 60 -2.45 1.26 4.21
N TRP A 61 -1.46 1.69 5.01
CA TRP A 61 -0.38 2.56 4.53
C TRP A 61 0.48 1.91 3.43
N TRP A 62 0.48 0.58 3.36
CA TRP A 62 1.27 -0.23 2.43
C TRP A 62 0.56 -0.52 1.10
N HIS A 63 -0.76 -0.35 1.02
CA HIS A 63 -1.56 -0.88 -0.07
C HIS A 63 -1.76 0.11 -1.21
N TYR A 64 -1.35 -0.31 -2.41
CA TYR A 64 -1.48 0.46 -3.64
C TYR A 64 -2.05 -0.38 -4.77
N GLN A 65 -2.90 0.25 -5.59
CA GLN A 65 -3.53 -0.37 -6.74
C GLN A 65 -3.36 0.49 -7.99
N LEU A 66 -3.50 -0.13 -9.16
CA LEU A 66 -3.47 0.59 -10.42
C LEU A 66 -4.51 1.72 -10.42
N PHE A 67 -4.16 2.85 -11.04
CA PHE A 67 -5.11 3.92 -11.25
C PHE A 67 -6.33 3.41 -12.04
N ASN A 68 -7.52 3.75 -11.54
CA ASN A 68 -8.79 3.28 -12.08
C ASN A 68 -8.84 1.75 -12.30
N ALA A 69 -8.38 0.96 -11.33
CA ALA A 69 -8.35 -0.51 -11.41
C ALA A 69 -9.71 -1.16 -11.79
N LYS A 70 -10.83 -0.48 -11.53
CA LYS A 70 -12.17 -0.96 -11.93
C LYS A 70 -12.39 -1.02 -13.44
N LYS A 71 -11.52 -0.40 -14.26
CA LYS A 71 -11.58 -0.48 -15.72
C LYS A 71 -11.24 -1.88 -16.26
N TYR A 72 -10.50 -2.68 -15.48
CA TYR A 72 -10.12 -4.02 -15.90
C TYR A 72 -11.29 -4.99 -15.70
N LYS A 73 -11.50 -5.86 -16.68
CA LYS A 73 -12.55 -6.89 -16.63
C LYS A 73 -12.27 -7.86 -15.49
N LEU A 74 -13.31 -8.20 -14.72
CA LEU A 74 -13.24 -9.29 -13.76
C LEU A 74 -13.07 -10.61 -14.49
N ILE A 75 -11.98 -11.33 -14.18
CA ILE A 75 -11.75 -12.69 -14.64
C ILE A 75 -12.33 -13.63 -13.59
N LYS A 76 -13.33 -14.42 -13.98
CA LYS A 76 -13.92 -15.43 -13.09
C LYS A 76 -13.04 -16.68 -13.10
N ASN A 77 -13.09 -17.46 -12.02
CA ASN A 77 -12.26 -18.66 -11.86
C ASN A 77 -12.40 -19.65 -13.03
N ASN A 78 -13.64 -19.82 -13.51
CA ASN A 78 -13.96 -20.70 -14.63
C ASN A 78 -13.51 -20.19 -16.01
N MET A 79 -12.90 -19.00 -16.10
CA MET A 79 -12.36 -18.44 -17.34
C MET A 79 -10.85 -18.69 -17.47
N LEU A 80 -10.21 -19.27 -16.46
CA LEU A 80 -8.78 -19.57 -16.43
C LEU A 80 -8.52 -20.95 -17.05
N GLU A 81 -7.40 -21.10 -17.75
CA GLU A 81 -6.92 -22.41 -18.22
C GLU A 81 -6.65 -23.36 -17.04
N GLN A 82 -6.18 -22.80 -15.92
CA GLN A 82 -6.07 -23.47 -14.64
C GLN A 82 -6.83 -22.68 -13.57
N PRO A 83 -7.97 -23.20 -13.08
CA PRO A 83 -8.71 -22.57 -12.00
C PRO A 83 -7.87 -22.40 -10.73
N ILE A 84 -7.99 -21.25 -10.09
CA ILE A 84 -7.43 -20.93 -8.77
C ILE A 84 -8.48 -21.34 -7.72
N MET A 85 -8.77 -22.63 -7.67
CA MET A 85 -9.40 -23.41 -6.59
C MET A 85 -9.62 -24.84 -7.07
#